data_AF-A0A932P619-F1
#
_entry.id   AF-A0A932P619-F1
#
_cell.length_a   1.000
_cell.length_b   1.000
_cell.length_c   1.000
_cell.angle_alpha   90.00
_cell.angle_beta   90.00
_cell.angle_gamma   90.00
#
_symmetry.space_group_name_H-M   'P 1'
#
loop_
_entity.id
_entity.type
_entity.pdbx_description
1 polymer ?
#
loop_
_entity_poly.entity_id
_entity_poly.type
_entity_poly.pdbx_seq_one_letter_code
_entity_poly.pdbx_strand_id
1 'polypeptide(L)' 'MPKKQSSSKLSTIAAKVLAGKKPTLPEVKKLAGSVLSQDETKGQGKKKR' A
#
# COMPACT_ATOMS: atom_id res chain seq x y z
N MET A 1 14.40 12.75 -5.54
CA MET A 1 14.31 11.45 -4.84
C MET A 1 12.97 10.81 -5.18
N PRO A 2 12.93 9.52 -5.57
CA PRO A 2 11.65 8.83 -5.83
C PRO A 2 10.79 8.86 -4.57
N LYS A 3 9.53 9.32 -4.68
CA LYS A 3 8.55 9.24 -3.59
C LYS A 3 8.40 7.77 -3.21
N LYS A 4 8.75 7.41 -1.98
CA LYS A 4 8.59 6.04 -1.47
C LYS A 4 7.12 5.64 -1.60
N GLN A 5 6.81 4.78 -2.58
CA GLN A 5 5.46 4.31 -2.87
C GLN A 5 4.90 3.45 -1.73
N SER A 6 5.79 2.84 -0.95
CA SER A 6 5.48 2.08 0.26
C SER A 6 5.99 2.81 1.50
N SER A 7 5.11 3.00 2.48
CA SER A 7 5.53 3.41 3.83
C SER A 7 6.22 2.23 4.53
N SER A 8 7.19 2.51 5.41
CA SER A 8 7.92 1.46 6.15
C SER A 8 6.98 0.51 6.91
N LYS A 9 5.85 1.03 7.40
CA LYS A 9 4.81 0.26 8.10
C LYS A 9 4.09 -0.73 7.18
N LEU A 10 3.78 -0.34 5.95
CA LEU A 10 3.15 -1.23 4.96
C LEU A 10 4.12 -2.33 4.50
N SER A 11 5.40 -2.00 4.33
CA SER A 11 6.43 -3.00 4.02
C SER A 11 6.55 -4.06 5.13
N THR A 12 6.48 -3.65 6.40
CA THR A 12 6.47 -4.59 7.52
C THR A 12 5.21 -5.48 7.53
N ILE A 13 4.02 -4.92 7.24
CA ILE A 13 2.79 -5.71 7.16
C ILE A 13 2.87 -6.71 6.01
N ALA A 14 3.32 -6.30 4.82
CA ALA A 14 3.49 -7.18 3.68
C ALA A 14 4.50 -8.31 3.97
N ALA A 15 5.64 -7.98 4.60
CA ALA A 15 6.63 -8.98 4.99
C ALA A 15 6.07 -10.01 5.99
N LYS A 16 5.23 -9.59 6.94
CA LYS A 16 4.55 -10.51 7.86
C LYS A 16 3.59 -11.45 7.11
N VAL A 17 2.84 -10.93 6.15
CA VAL A 17 1.91 -11.73 5.32
C VAL A 17 2.67 -12.75 4.49
N LEU A 18 3.76 -12.35 3.83
CA LEU A 18 4.62 -13.25 3.04
C LEU A 18 5.30 -14.31 3.91
N ALA A 19 5.63 -13.98 5.16
CA ALA A 19 6.16 -14.92 6.14
C ALA A 19 5.08 -15.87 6.74
N GLY A 20 3.85 -15.87 6.21
CA GLY A 20 2.76 -16.76 6.64
C GLY A 20 2.10 -16.35 7.96
N LYS A 21 2.42 -15.17 8.51
CA LYS A 21 1.76 -14.66 9.72
C LYS A 21 0.40 -14.07 9.35
N LYS A 22 -0.65 -14.47 10.07
CA LYS A 22 -2.00 -13.95 9.87
C LYS A 22 -2.05 -12.47 10.29
N PRO A 23 -2.24 -11.53 9.35
CA PRO A 23 -2.42 -10.13 9.68
C PRO A 23 -3.77 -9.93 10.37
N THR A 24 -3.84 -8.90 11.20
CA THR A 24 -5.09 -8.49 11.84
C THR A 24 -6.02 -7.80 10.82
N LEU A 25 -7.34 -7.81 11.05
CA LEU A 25 -8.32 -7.09 10.21
C LEU A 25 -7.92 -5.64 9.87
N PRO A 26 -7.44 -4.80 10.82
CA PRO A 26 -6.98 -3.45 10.47
C PRO A 26 -5.72 -3.42 9.61
N GLU A 27 -4.81 -4.38 9.73
CA GLU A 27 -3.63 -4.50 8.86
C GLU A 27 -4.02 -4.88 7.44
N VAL A 28 -4.98 -5.81 7.28
CA VAL A 28 -5.54 -6.18 5.97
C VAL A 28 -6.21 -4.99 5.30
N LYS A 29 -7.08 -4.26 6.01
CA LYS A 29 -7.75 -3.06 5.49
C LYS A 29 -6.74 -2.01 5.02
N LYS A 30 -5.68 -1.78 5.80
CA LYS A 30 -4.61 -0.83 5.44
C LYS A 30 -3.83 -1.26 4.20
N LEU A 31 -3.49 -2.55 4.11
CA LEU A 31 -2.76 -3.09 2.97
C LEU A 31 -3.61 -3.03 1.69
N ALA A 32 -4.86 -3.51 1.76
CA ALA A 32 -5.79 -3.49 0.63
C ALA A 32 -6.10 -2.06 0.17
N GLY A 33 -6.42 -1.16 1.10
CA GLY A 33 -6.67 0.25 0.78
C GLY A 33 -5.45 0.94 0.15
N SER A 34 -4.24 0.61 0.60
CA SER A 34 -3.03 1.13 -0.03
C SER A 34 -2.78 0.59 -1.44
N VAL A 35 -3.16 -0.66 -1.72
CA VAL A 35 -3.04 -1.24 -3.07
C VAL A 35 -4.09 -0.62 -4.00
N LEU A 36 -5.35 -0.54 -3.56
CA LEU A 36 -6.42 0.11 -4.31
C LEU A 36 -6.08 1.58 -4.63
N SER A 37 -5.58 2.33 -3.65
CA SER A 37 -5.14 3.72 -3.87
C SER A 37 -3.91 3.84 -4.80
N GLN A 38 -3.10 2.80 -4.92
CA GLN A 38 -2.01 2.74 -5.92
C GLN A 38 -2.52 2.35 -7.31
N ASP A 39 -3.62 1.58 -7.37
CA ASP A 39 -4.28 1.11 -8.59
C ASP A 39 -5.22 2.18 -9.19
N GLU A 40 -5.74 3.10 -8.38
CA GLU A 40 -6.53 4.28 -8.79
C GLU A 40 -5.69 5.35 -9.51
N THR A 41 -5.09 5.04 -10.67
CA THR A 41 -4.52 6.01 -11.61
C THR A 41 -3.07 6.47 -11.37
N LYS A 42 -2.10 5.58 -11.55
CA LYS A 42 -0.77 5.99 -12.06
C LYS A 42 -0.87 6.32 -13.56
N GLY A 43 -1.67 7.33 -13.93
CA GLY A 43 -1.76 7.81 -15.32
C GLY A 43 -2.95 8.72 -15.69
N GLN A 44 -4.04 8.77 -14.92
CA GLN A 44 -5.27 9.50 -15.31
C GLN A 44 -5.85 10.46 -14.26
N GLY A 45 -5.17 10.69 -13.13
CA GLY A 45 -5.48 11.81 -12.25
C GLY A 45 -4.88 13.10 -12.80
N LYS A 46 -5.71 13.98 -13.38
CA LYS A 46 -5.35 15.30 -13.93
C LYS A 46 -4.26 16.00 -13.10
N LYS A 47 -3.14 16.35 -13.75
CA LYS A 47 -2.27 17.46 -13.32
C LYS A 47 -3.17 18.68 -13.08
N LYS A 48 -3.41 19.05 -11.83
CA LYS A 48 -3.79 20.44 -11.53
C LYS A 48 -2.55 21.29 -11.80
N ARG A 49 -2.63 22.06 -12.88
CA ARG A 49 -1.80 23.26 -13.10
C ARG A 49 -2.05 24.26 -11.99
#